data_AF-A0A812LF78-F1
#
_entry.id   AF-A0A812LF78-F1
#
_cell.length_a   1.000
_cell.length_b   1.000
_cell.length_c   1.000
_cell.angle_alpha   90.00
_cell.angle_beta   90.00
_cell.angle_gamma   90.00
#
_symmetry.space_group_name_H-M   'P 1'
#
loop_
_entity.id
_entity.type
_entity.pdbx_description
1 polymer ?
#
loop_
_entity_poly.entity_id
_entity_poly.type
_entity_poly.pdbx_seq_one_letter_code
_entity_poly.pdbx_strand_id
1 'polypeptide(L)'
;MLNMRLGGDIGRMKIHLHDIPGQPVLLSIKGLKALGAVIDFSTNEAIFNNVDARKVTTLETTPSGHQLFPLAGDVLQNAYERTAPFRGLKNETAGSRASE
;
A
#
# COMPACT_ATOMS: atom_id res chain seq x y z
N MET A 1 -15.28 11.30 4.24
CA MET A 1 -14.46 10.11 4.58
C MET A 1 -15.02 8.94 3.81
N LEU A 2 -14.17 8.03 3.34
CA LEU A 2 -14.59 6.84 2.61
C LEU A 2 -14.36 5.60 3.48
N ASN A 3 -15.36 4.71 3.53
CA ASN A 3 -15.19 3.38 4.10
C ASN A 3 -14.55 2.48 3.04
N MET A 4 -13.48 1.79 3.42
CA MET A 4 -12.74 0.92 2.51
C MET A 4 -12.45 -0.41 3.16
N ARG A 5 -12.43 -1.48 2.37
CA ARG A 5 -12.03 -2.79 2.86
C ARG A 5 -10.51 -2.93 2.78
N LEU A 6 -9.90 -3.28 3.91
CA LEU A 6 -8.47 -3.42 4.08
C LEU A 6 -8.20 -4.81 4.68
N GLY A 7 -8.08 -5.84 3.83
CA GLY A 7 -7.84 -7.20 4.30
C GLY A 7 -9.02 -7.78 5.08
N GLY A 8 -10.24 -7.53 4.62
CA GLY A 8 -11.48 -8.00 5.25
C GLY A 8 -12.10 -7.03 6.26
N ASP A 9 -11.31 -6.11 6.83
CA ASP A 9 -11.78 -5.10 7.80
C ASP A 9 -12.22 -3.80 7.14
N ILE A 10 -13.10 -3.04 7.81
CA ILE A 10 -13.53 -1.71 7.33
C ILE A 10 -12.64 -0.63 7.96
N GLY A 11 -11.77 -0.03 7.14
CA GLY A 11 -11.01 1.17 7.47
C GLY A 11 -11.72 2.45 7.06
N ARG A 12 -11.53 3.53 7.82
CA ARG A 12 -11.97 4.89 7.44
C ARG A 12 -10.80 5.68 6.90
N MET A 13 -10.85 6.02 5.61
CA MET A 13 -9.81 6.81 4.96
C MET A 13 -10.29 8.24 4.70
N LYS A 14 -9.44 9.22 5.04
CA LYS A 14 -9.68 10.61 4.68
C LYS A 14 -9.17 10.84 3.26
N ILE A 15 -10.11 10.89 2.33
CA ILE A 15 -9.89 11.33 0.94
C ILE A 15 -10.23 12.81 0.81
N HIS A 16 -9.46 13.52 -0.02
CA HIS A 16 -9.77 14.88 -0.45
C HIS A 16 -10.34 14.80 -1.86
N LEU A 17 -11.60 15.21 -1.99
CA LEU A 17 -12.28 15.32 -3.27
C LEU A 17 -12.36 16.80 -3.62
N HIS A 18 -11.93 17.16 -4.82
CA HIS A 18 -12.27 18.45 -5.40
C HIS A 18 -13.58 18.29 -6.16
N ASP A 19 -14.49 19.25 -6.00
CA ASP A 19 -15.82 19.24 -6.61
C ASP A 19 -15.76 19.66 -8.09
N ILE A 20 -14.86 19.01 -8.84
CA ILE A 20 -14.62 19.22 -10.26
C ILE A 20 -14.80 17.86 -10.94
N PRO A 21 -15.76 17.74 -11.88
CA PRO A 21 -15.98 16.50 -12.62
C PRO A 21 -14.69 15.99 -13.28
N GLY A 22 -14.40 14.70 -13.13
CA GLY A 22 -13.25 14.05 -13.76
C GLY A 22 -11.90 14.24 -13.04
N GLN A 23 -11.85 14.93 -11.90
CA GLN A 23 -10.61 14.96 -11.12
C GLN A 23 -10.35 13.64 -10.38
N PRO A 24 -9.08 13.19 -10.33
CA PRO A 24 -8.71 11.98 -9.61
C PRO A 24 -8.90 12.15 -8.10
N VAL A 25 -9.30 11.09 -7.43
CA VAL A 25 -9.33 11.06 -5.96
C VAL A 25 -7.90 11.06 -5.43
N LEU A 26 -7.57 12.05 -4.61
CA LEU A 26 -6.23 12.17 -4.04
C LEU A 26 -6.12 11.40 -2.73
N LEU A 27 -5.16 10.47 -2.70
CA LEU A 27 -4.74 9.80 -1.48
C LEU A 27 -3.69 10.64 -0.76
N SER A 28 -4.00 11.09 0.45
CA SER A 28 -3.05 11.89 1.23
C SER A 28 -1.87 11.05 1.72
N ILE A 29 -0.69 11.68 1.83
CA ILE A 29 0.47 11.08 2.52
C ILE A 29 0.12 10.64 3.95
N LYS A 30 -0.76 11.38 4.64
CA LYS A 30 -1.27 10.97 5.97
C LYS A 30 -1.99 9.62 5.91
N GLY A 31 -2.81 9.40 4.88
CA GLY A 31 -3.48 8.11 4.64
C GLY A 31 -2.49 6.99 4.35
N LEU A 32 -1.53 7.22 3.44
CA LEU A 32 -0.46 6.26 3.14
C LEU A 32 0.35 5.87 4.38
N LYS A 33 0.69 6.84 5.22
CA LYS A 33 1.37 6.58 6.50
C LYS A 33 0.52 5.74 7.46
N ALA A 34 -0.79 6.01 7.54
CA ALA A 34 -1.70 5.23 8.37
C ALA A 34 -1.79 3.76 7.94
N LEU A 35 -1.71 3.49 6.63
CA LEU A 35 -1.66 2.14 6.06
C LEU A 35 -0.30 1.45 6.25
N GLY A 36 0.74 2.18 6.67
CA GLY A 36 2.11 1.67 6.68
C GLY A 36 2.61 1.37 5.26
N ALA A 37 2.21 2.20 4.29
CA ALA A 37 2.50 1.97 2.88
C ALA A 37 4.00 2.04 2.58
N VAL A 38 4.50 1.02 1.88
CA VAL A 38 5.77 1.02 1.17
C VAL A 38 5.46 0.74 -0.29
N ILE A 39 5.90 1.63 -1.19
CA ILE A 39 5.60 1.55 -2.62
C ILE A 39 6.91 1.45 -3.38
N ASP A 40 7.03 0.43 -4.20
CA ASP A 40 8.06 0.30 -5.22
C ASP A 40 7.48 0.74 -6.57
N PHE A 41 7.86 1.94 -6.99
CA PHE A 41 7.41 2.50 -8.27
C PHE A 41 8.06 1.81 -9.48
N SER A 42 9.13 1.03 -9.31
CA SER A 42 9.77 0.33 -10.42
C SER A 42 8.95 -0.89 -10.87
N THR A 43 8.26 -1.54 -9.94
CA THR A 43 7.40 -2.70 -10.19
C THR A 43 5.91 -2.40 -10.06
N ASN A 44 5.55 -1.18 -9.67
CA ASN A 44 4.18 -0.78 -9.30
C ASN A 44 3.61 -1.67 -8.18
N GLU A 45 4.41 -1.97 -7.18
CA GLU A 45 4.01 -2.82 -6.07
C GLU A 45 3.94 -2.04 -4.77
N ALA A 46 3.03 -2.46 -3.90
CA ALA A 46 2.88 -1.87 -2.59
C ALA A 46 2.65 -2.91 -1.51
N ILE A 47 3.17 -2.62 -0.33
CA ILE A 47 2.87 -3.31 0.92
C ILE A 47 2.22 -2.31 1.87
N PHE A 48 1.10 -2.70 2.46
CA PHE A 48 0.41 -1.92 3.49
C PHE A 48 0.67 -2.58 4.84
N ASN A 49 1.78 -2.22 5.47
CA ASN A 49 2.33 -2.95 6.61
C ASN A 49 1.40 -2.98 7.84
N ASN A 50 0.54 -1.98 7.99
CA ASN A 50 -0.44 -1.93 9.09
C ASN A 50 -1.74 -2.68 8.76
N VAL A 51 -1.89 -3.17 7.53
CA VAL A 51 -3.00 -4.02 7.10
C VAL A 51 -2.54 -5.48 7.11
N ASP A 52 -1.58 -5.82 6.26
CA ASP A 52 -0.92 -7.13 6.26
C ASP A 52 0.49 -7.02 5.68
N ALA A 53 1.50 -7.21 6.53
CA ALA A 53 2.91 -7.14 6.15
C ALA A 53 3.37 -8.29 5.23
N ARG A 54 2.54 -9.31 4.99
CA ARG A 54 2.84 -10.44 4.08
C ARG A 54 2.23 -10.28 2.70
N LYS A 55 1.29 -9.37 2.51
CA LYS A 55 0.59 -9.19 1.23
C LYS A 55 1.23 -8.07 0.41
N VAL A 56 1.53 -8.38 -0.84
CA VAL A 56 2.00 -7.40 -1.82
C VAL A 56 0.92 -7.18 -2.86
N THR A 57 0.52 -5.93 -3.04
CA THR A 57 -0.51 -5.51 -3.99
C THR A 57 0.13 -4.89 -5.20
N THR A 58 -0.24 -5.35 -6.40
CA THR A 58 0.11 -4.66 -7.64
C THR A 58 -0.85 -3.49 -7.85
N LEU A 59 -0.30 -2.33 -8.15
CA LEU A 59 -1.02 -1.10 -8.43
C LEU A 59 -1.02 -0.85 -9.94
N GLU A 60 -2.15 -0.40 -10.47
CA GLU A 60 -2.24 -0.02 -11.88
C GLU A 60 -1.78 1.43 -12.08
N THR A 61 -1.43 1.80 -13.32
CA THR A 61 -1.15 3.18 -13.69
C THR A 61 -2.03 3.62 -14.85
N THR A 62 -2.41 4.90 -14.85
CA THR A 62 -3.07 5.50 -16.00
C THR A 62 -2.08 5.75 -17.14
N PRO A 63 -2.54 5.92 -18.40
CA PRO A 63 -1.68 6.37 -19.49
C PRO A 63 -0.97 7.72 -19.24
N SER A 64 -1.54 8.55 -18.35
CA SER A 64 -0.94 9.83 -17.92
C SER A 64 0.08 9.68 -16.79
N GLY A 65 0.37 8.46 -16.34
CA GLY A 65 1.42 8.17 -15.35
C GLY A 65 0.97 8.28 -13.88
N HIS A 66 -0.34 8.31 -13.60
CA HIS A 66 -0.83 8.35 -12.21
C HIS A 66 -1.05 6.93 -11.69
N GLN A 67 -0.60 6.65 -10.48
CA GLN A 67 -0.89 5.38 -9.80
C GLN A 67 -2.36 5.33 -9.37
N LEU A 68 -3.03 4.24 -9.72
CA LEU A 68 -4.39 3.94 -9.31
C LEU A 68 -4.39 3.16 -8.00
N PHE A 69 -5.29 3.56 -7.11
CA PHE A 69 -5.55 2.86 -5.86
C PHE A 69 -6.97 2.28 -5.90
N PRO A 70 -7.19 1.01 -5.51
CA PRO A 70 -8.51 0.42 -5.51
C PRO A 70 -9.35 1.05 -4.40
N LEU A 71 -10.20 2.01 -4.77
CA LEU A 71 -11.13 2.68 -3.84
C LEU A 71 -12.44 1.89 -3.67
N ALA A 72 -12.76 1.03 -4.64
CA ALA A 72 -13.86 0.10 -4.61
C ALA A 72 -13.31 -1.32 -4.42
N GLY A 73 -13.86 -2.08 -3.48
CA GLY A 73 -13.41 -3.44 -3.17
C GLY A 73 -12.39 -3.51 -2.01
N ASP A 74 -11.70 -4.65 -1.92
CA ASP A 74 -10.65 -4.90 -0.94
C ASP A 74 -9.27 -4.65 -1.56
N VAL A 75 -8.46 -3.83 -0.89
CA VAL A 75 -7.10 -3.48 -1.36
C VAL A 75 -6.21 -4.71 -1.54
N LEU A 76 -6.45 -5.80 -0.81
CA LEU A 76 -5.64 -7.02 -0.85
C LEU A 76 -6.23 -8.13 -1.73
N GLN A 77 -7.30 -7.87 -2.47
CA GLN A 77 -8.05 -8.91 -3.19
C GLN A 77 -7.18 -9.71 -4.17
N ASN A 78 -6.25 -9.06 -4.86
CA ASN A 78 -5.33 -9.69 -5.82
C ASN A 78 -3.88 -9.69 -5.32
N ALA A 79 -3.68 -9.53 -4.01
CA ALA A 79 -2.35 -9.46 -3.44
C ALA A 79 -1.70 -10.84 -3.39
N TYR A 80 -0.43 -10.92 -3.80
CA TYR A 80 0.35 -12.14 -3.65
C TYR A 80 1.02 -12.21 -2.28
N GLU A 81 1.35 -13.42 -1.85
CA GLU A 81 1.82 -13.68 -0.49
C GLU A 81 3.34 -13.85 -0.43
N ARG A 82 3.96 -13.14 0.51
CA ARG A 82 5.37 -13.29 0.84
C ARG A 82 5.57 -14.46 1.79
N THR A 83 6.67 -15.18 1.61
CA THR A 83 7.11 -16.24 2.55
C THR A 83 7.39 -15.71 3.96
N ALA A 84 7.82 -14.45 4.07
CA ALA A 84 8.05 -13.77 5.33
C ALA A 84 7.48 -12.33 5.31
N PRO A 85 6.97 -11.84 6.46
CA PRO A 85 6.51 -10.46 6.59
C PRO A 85 7.60 -9.46 6.22
N PHE A 86 7.21 -8.34 5.61
CA PHE A 86 8.07 -7.19 5.43
C PHE A 86 8.50 -6.61 6.79
N ARG A 87 9.79 -6.26 6.93
CA ARG A 87 10.37 -5.73 8.18
C ARG A 87 11.00 -4.34 8.04
N GLY A 88 11.07 -3.81 6.82
CA GLY A 88 11.67 -2.51 6.55
C GLY A 88 12.65 -2.57 5.38
N LEU A 89 13.03 -1.38 4.88
CA LEU A 89 13.99 -1.24 3.78
C LEU A 89 15.45 -1.44 4.25
N LYS A 90 15.75 -1.05 5.49
CA LYS A 90 17.07 -1.19 6.10
C LYS A 90 17.21 -2.52 6.84
N ASN A 91 16.85 -3.65 6.26
CA ASN A 91 16.97 -4.95 6.94
C ASN A 91 18.44 -5.23 7.32
N GLU A 92 18.87 -4.76 8.50
CA GLU A 92 20.11 -5.15 9.13
C GLU A 92 19.84 -6.48 9.82
N THR A 93 20.22 -7.57 9.15
CA THR A 93 20.33 -8.86 9.81
C THR A 93 21.46 -8.76 10.83
N ALA A 94 21.13 -8.59 12.10
CA ALA A 94 22.09 -8.79 13.17
C ALA A 94 22.52 -10.27 13.18
N GLY A 95 23.81 -10.53 12.97
CA GLY A 95 24.46 -11.74 13.46
C GLY A 95 24.87 -12.79 12.42
N SER A 96 25.97 -12.55 11.73
CA SER A 96 26.98 -13.59 11.50
C SER A 96 28.36 -12.96 11.60
N ARG A 97 28.77 -12.63 12.84
CA ARG A 97 30.20 -12.66 13.14
C ARG A 97 30.57 -14.14 13.12
N ALA A 98 31.14 -14.58 12.01
CA ALA A 98 31.93 -15.80 12.01
C ALA A 98 33.03 -15.59 13.06
N SER A 99 33.02 -16.45 14.06
CA SER A 99 34.04 -16.62 15.08
C SER A 99 35.42 -16.82 14.43
N GLU A 100 36.42 -16.28 15.13
CA GLU A 100 37.86 -16.45 14.91
C GLU A 100 38.30 -17.92 14.79
#